data_AF-A0A2Z6M7M8-F1
#
_entry.id   AF-A0A2Z6M7M8-F1
#
_cell.length_a   1.000
_cell.length_b   1.000
_cell.length_c   1.000
_cell.angle_alpha   90.00
_cell.angle_beta   90.00
_cell.angle_gamma   90.00
#
_symmetry.space_group_name_H-M   'P 1'
#
loop_
_entity.id
_entity.type
_entity.pdbx_description
1 polymer ?
#
loop_
_entity_poly.entity_id
_entity_poly.type
_entity_poly.pdbx_seq_one_letter_code
_entity_poly.pdbx_strand_id
1 'polypeptide(L)'
;MTVFSKLLLGQMHIKSYDWVDPDVSHNLLKQPSQLRLAKLKANKVFTSPCDTSVLYPKTGGNMHEFTAITPCAVLDVIGPPYSKDDGRDCSYYRDHPYTAFPTTESKEEVKSQPSLGVGQRLLGAV
;
A
#
# COMPACT_ATOMS: atom_id res chain seq x y z
N MET A 1 6.50 8.03 -7.84
CA MET A 1 5.90 9.03 -8.75
C MET A 1 4.84 9.81 -7.98
N THR A 2 4.35 10.92 -8.49
CA THR A 2 3.12 11.57 -8.00
C THR A 2 2.03 11.33 -9.04
N VAL A 3 0.88 10.82 -8.61
CA VAL A 3 -0.24 10.51 -9.51
C VAL A 3 -1.52 11.13 -8.96
N PHE A 4 -2.22 11.86 -9.81
CA PHE A 4 -3.59 12.31 -9.56
C PHE A 4 -4.53 11.36 -10.30
N SER A 5 -5.50 10.78 -9.59
CA SER A 5 -6.43 9.81 -10.15
C SER A 5 -7.87 10.23 -9.88
N LYS A 6 -8.71 10.20 -10.92
CA LYS A 6 -10.14 10.54 -10.80
C LYS A 6 -11.00 9.45 -11.43
N LEU A 7 -11.88 8.86 -10.63
CA LEU A 7 -12.97 8.03 -11.13
C LEU A 7 -14.01 8.94 -11.80
N LEU A 8 -14.13 8.82 -13.12
CA LEU A 8 -15.06 9.59 -13.94
C LEU A 8 -16.43 8.91 -14.01
N LEU A 9 -16.46 7.58 -13.99
CA LEU A 9 -17.67 6.76 -14.15
C LEU A 9 -17.57 5.49 -13.32
N GLY A 10 -18.72 5.03 -12.80
CA GLY A 10 -18.89 3.68 -12.24
C GLY A 10 -18.59 3.56 -10.75
N GLN A 11 -18.49 2.30 -10.31
CA GLN A 11 -18.11 1.89 -8.97
C GLN A 11 -16.87 1.01 -9.00
N MET A 12 -15.88 1.37 -8.18
CA MET A 12 -14.58 0.70 -8.14
C MET A 12 -14.18 0.44 -6.70
N HIS A 13 -13.80 -0.80 -6.39
CA HIS A 13 -13.10 -1.08 -5.16
C HIS A 13 -11.63 -0.69 -5.31
N ILE A 14 -11.15 0.18 -4.42
CA ILE A 14 -9.76 0.61 -4.39
C ILE A 14 -9.14 0.16 -3.08
N LYS A 15 -8.04 -0.58 -3.21
CA LYS A 15 -7.18 -0.99 -2.10
C LYS A 15 -5.81 -0.36 -2.31
N SER A 16 -5.23 0.25 -1.28
CA SER A 16 -3.93 0.90 -1.41
C SER A 16 -3.07 0.83 -0.14
N TYR A 17 -1.77 0.96 -0.32
CA TYR A 17 -0.74 0.71 0.67
C TYR A 17 0.43 1.69 0.55
N ASP A 18 1.05 1.99 1.69
CA ASP A 18 2.39 2.59 1.74
C ASP A 18 3.34 1.66 2.50
N TRP A 19 4.62 1.68 2.13
CA TRP A 19 5.63 0.90 2.84
C TRP A 19 5.75 1.38 4.29
N VAL A 20 5.93 0.42 5.22
CA VAL A 20 6.37 0.77 6.58
C VAL A 20 7.85 1.11 6.54
N ASP A 21 8.26 2.04 7.40
CA ASP A 21 9.66 2.44 7.52
C ASP A 21 10.56 1.21 7.80
N PRO A 22 11.65 1.00 7.05
CA PRO A 22 12.57 -0.12 7.24
C PRO A 22 13.09 -0.26 8.67
N ASP A 23 13.30 0.85 9.41
CA ASP A 23 13.78 0.79 10.81
C ASP A 23 12.75 0.11 11.73
N VAL A 24 11.47 0.25 11.42
CA VAL A 24 10.37 -0.44 12.12
C VAL A 24 10.24 -1.87 11.60
N SER A 25 10.41 -2.09 10.30
CA SER A 25 10.26 -3.40 9.66
C SER A 25 11.34 -4.40 10.10
N HIS A 26 12.61 -3.99 10.21
CA HIS A 26 13.71 -4.89 10.58
C HIS A 26 13.60 -5.45 12.00
N ASN A 27 13.06 -4.66 12.94
CA ASN A 27 12.85 -5.07 14.32
C ASN A 27 11.68 -6.07 14.46
N LEU A 28 10.75 -6.08 13.50
CA LEU A 28 9.52 -6.88 13.58
C LEU A 28 9.59 -8.18 12.79
N LEU A 29 10.56 -8.31 11.87
CA LEU A 29 10.48 -9.29 10.81
C LEU A 29 11.85 -9.85 10.41
N LYS A 30 12.17 -11.07 10.86
CA LYS A 30 13.12 -11.97 10.17
C LYS A 30 12.44 -12.58 8.93
N GLN A 31 11.93 -11.75 8.01
CA GLN A 31 11.16 -12.22 6.85
C GLN A 31 12.08 -12.77 5.76
N PRO A 32 11.61 -13.74 4.95
CA PRO A 32 12.25 -14.10 3.69
C PRO A 32 12.37 -12.85 2.80
N SER A 33 13.44 -12.78 2.01
CA SER A 33 13.87 -11.62 1.22
C SER A 33 12.85 -11.05 0.21
N GLN A 34 11.66 -11.65 0.08
CA GLN A 34 10.65 -11.30 -0.92
C GLN A 34 9.42 -10.58 -0.34
N LEU A 35 9.18 -10.61 0.98
CA LEU A 35 8.00 -10.01 1.61
C LEU A 35 8.38 -8.75 2.39
N ARG A 36 7.68 -7.64 2.11
CA ARG A 36 7.90 -6.36 2.79
C ARG A 36 6.61 -5.86 3.46
N LEU A 37 6.76 -5.32 4.67
CA LEU A 37 5.63 -4.78 5.44
C LEU A 37 5.10 -3.47 4.84
N ALA A 38 3.78 -3.40 4.71
CA ALA A 38 3.05 -2.25 4.22
C ALA A 38 1.83 -1.93 5.10
N LYS A 39 1.46 -0.66 5.15
CA LYS A 39 0.30 -0.14 5.88
C LYS A 39 -0.82 0.18 4.90
N LEU A 40 -2.00 -0.34 5.17
CA LEU A 40 -3.22 -0.08 4.43
C LEU A 40 -3.62 1.41 4.52
N LYS A 41 -3.94 2.00 3.37
CA LYS A 41 -4.35 3.40 3.21
C LYS A 41 -5.79 3.54 2.71
N ALA A 42 -6.21 2.66 1.82
CA ALA A 42 -7.60 2.54 1.39
C ALA A 42 -7.97 1.06 1.23
N ASN A 43 -9.22 0.72 1.53
CA ASN A 43 -9.84 -0.57 1.24
C ASN A 43 -11.35 -0.38 1.25
N LYS A 44 -11.87 0.27 0.20
CA LYS A 44 -13.28 0.65 0.13
C LYS A 44 -13.73 0.82 -1.32
N VAL A 45 -15.04 0.85 -1.49
CA VAL A 45 -15.67 1.18 -2.77
C VAL A 45 -15.77 2.69 -2.94
N PHE A 46 -15.43 3.16 -4.14
CA PHE A 46 -15.61 4.53 -4.61
C PHE A 46 -16.65 4.52 -5.72
N THR A 47 -17.53 5.52 -5.71
CA THR A 47 -18.61 5.69 -6.69
C THR A 47 -18.50 7.07 -7.32
N SER A 48 -18.57 7.17 -8.65
CA SER A 48 -18.64 8.48 -9.33
C SER A 48 -20.01 9.14 -9.10
N PRO A 49 -20.08 10.46 -8.83
CA PRO A 49 -18.95 11.39 -8.74
C PRO A 49 -18.20 11.29 -7.39
N CYS A 50 -16.87 11.34 -7.46
CA CYS A 50 -16.01 11.46 -6.29
C CYS A 50 -14.87 12.47 -6.51
N ASP A 51 -14.23 12.88 -5.42
CA ASP A 51 -13.02 13.69 -5.43
C ASP A 51 -11.86 12.98 -6.13
N THR A 52 -10.90 13.78 -6.58
CA THR A 52 -9.62 13.29 -7.13
C THR A 52 -8.74 12.79 -5.99
N SER A 53 -8.15 11.61 -6.12
CA SER A 53 -7.15 11.11 -5.20
C SER A 53 -5.74 11.50 -5.65
N VAL A 54 -4.82 11.58 -4.71
CA VAL A 54 -3.40 11.83 -4.98
C VAL A 54 -2.54 10.84 -4.21
N LEU A 55 -1.56 10.26 -4.89
CA LEU A 55 -0.46 9.52 -4.27
C LEU A 55 0.88 10.21 -4.54
N TYR A 56 1.82 9.99 -3.64
CA TYR A 56 3.18 10.50 -3.64
C TYR A 56 4.17 9.32 -3.58
N PRO A 57 5.48 9.53 -3.83
CA PRO A 57 6.44 8.44 -3.89
C PRO A 57 6.52 7.52 -2.65
N LYS A 58 6.12 8.00 -1.47
CA LYS A 58 6.15 7.23 -0.21
C LYS A 58 4.86 7.30 0.60
N THR A 59 3.86 8.07 0.15
CA THR A 59 2.64 8.33 0.93
C THR A 59 1.41 8.41 0.03
N GLY A 60 0.23 8.18 0.59
CA GLY A 60 -1.04 8.31 -0.13
C GLY A 60 -1.50 7.02 -0.81
N GLY A 61 -0.83 5.90 -0.57
CA GLY A 61 -1.16 4.62 -1.19
C GLY A 61 -0.39 4.39 -2.48
N ASN A 62 0.94 4.54 -2.44
CA ASN A 62 1.80 4.42 -3.62
C ASN A 62 1.70 3.03 -4.30
N MET A 63 1.32 1.99 -3.57
CA MET A 63 0.93 0.70 -4.15
C MET A 63 -0.58 0.57 -4.07
N HIS A 64 -1.25 0.29 -5.18
CA HIS A 64 -2.71 0.20 -5.20
C HIS A 64 -3.23 -0.83 -6.21
N GLU A 65 -4.46 -1.27 -5.95
CA GLU A 65 -5.22 -2.20 -6.76
C GLU A 65 -6.60 -1.59 -7.03
N PHE A 66 -6.98 -1.58 -8.31
CA PHE A 66 -8.30 -1.16 -8.78
C PHE A 66 -9.09 -2.39 -9.24
N THR A 67 -10.23 -2.63 -8.62
CA THR A 67 -11.16 -3.68 -9.02
C THR A 67 -12.48 -3.04 -9.42
N ALA A 68 -12.77 -3.03 -10.72
CA ALA A 68 -14.02 -2.51 -11.24
C ALA A 68 -15.20 -3.40 -10.78
N ILE A 69 -16.22 -2.79 -10.17
CA ILE A 69 -17.47 -3.45 -9.78
C ILE A 69 -18.52 -3.27 -10.88
N THR A 70 -18.54 -2.09 -11.49
CA THR A 70 -19.29 -1.78 -12.72
C THR A 70 -18.32 -1.38 -13.83
N PRO A 71 -18.76 -1.17 -15.08
CA PRO A 71 -17.94 -0.45 -16.05
C PRO A 71 -17.48 0.88 -15.45
N CYS A 72 -16.16 1.13 -15.51
CA CYS A 72 -15.52 2.29 -14.91
C CYS A 72 -14.62 3.01 -15.92
N ALA A 73 -14.44 4.30 -15.72
CA ALA A 73 -13.43 5.09 -16.41
C ALA A 73 -12.63 5.87 -15.37
N VAL A 74 -11.31 5.77 -15.41
CA VAL A 74 -10.38 6.47 -14.52
C VAL A 74 -9.47 7.34 -15.37
N LEU A 75 -9.30 8.59 -14.95
CA LEU A 75 -8.31 9.51 -15.51
C LEU A 75 -7.13 9.63 -14.56
N ASP A 76 -5.94 9.27 -15.04
CA ASP A 76 -4.69 9.43 -14.31
C ASP A 76 -3.79 10.49 -14.95
N VAL A 77 -3.27 11.39 -14.13
CA VAL A 77 -2.19 12.33 -14.50
C VAL A 77 -0.95 11.92 -13.71
N ILE A 78 0.10 11.53 -14.44
CA ILE A 78 1.26 10.81 -13.88
C ILE A 78 2.54 11.65 -14.05
N GLY A 79 3.22 11.97 -12.94
CA GLY A 79 4.41 12.81 -12.93
C GLY A 79 5.54 12.29 -12.02
N PRO A 80 6.75 12.00 -12.56
CA PRO A 80 7.02 11.69 -13.98
C PRO A 80 6.37 10.35 -14.38
N PRO A 81 6.23 10.04 -15.68
CA PRO A 81 5.81 8.72 -16.12
C PRO A 81 6.86 7.63 -15.82
N TYR A 82 6.43 6.37 -15.96
CA TYR A 82 7.33 5.21 -15.93
C TYR A 82 8.38 5.33 -17.04
N SER A 83 9.58 4.83 -16.76
CA SER A 83 10.73 4.83 -17.68
C SER A 83 11.74 3.79 -17.22
N LYS A 84 11.98 2.78 -18.06
CA LYS A 84 13.01 1.75 -17.81
C LYS A 84 14.40 2.33 -17.74
N ASP A 85 14.72 3.21 -18.68
CA ASP A 85 16.04 3.82 -18.82
C ASP A 85 16.41 4.66 -17.60
N ASP A 86 15.40 5.23 -16.93
CA ASP A 86 15.59 6.00 -15.71
C ASP A 86 15.30 5.20 -14.42
N GLY A 87 15.16 3.87 -14.49
CA GLY A 87 14.92 3.00 -13.34
C GLY A 87 13.55 3.16 -12.67
N ARG A 88 12.55 3.69 -13.38
CA ARG A 88 11.16 3.85 -12.94
C ARG A 88 10.28 2.79 -13.58
N ASP A 89 10.58 1.53 -13.30
CA ASP A 89 9.75 0.40 -13.71
C ASP A 89 8.46 0.31 -12.88
N CYS A 90 7.41 -0.25 -13.50
CA CYS A 90 6.22 -0.64 -12.77
C CYS A 90 6.41 -2.04 -12.19
N SER A 91 6.37 -2.16 -10.87
CA SER A 91 6.47 -3.44 -10.15
C SER A 91 5.11 -3.87 -9.63
N TYR A 92 4.84 -5.16 -9.71
CA TYR A 92 3.59 -5.76 -9.23
C TYR A 92 3.83 -6.47 -7.91
N TYR A 93 2.79 -6.48 -7.08
CA TYR A 93 2.84 -7.10 -5.76
C TYR A 93 1.55 -7.86 -5.47
N ARG A 94 1.67 -8.93 -4.68
CA ARG A 94 0.54 -9.65 -4.07
C ARG A 94 0.47 -9.33 -2.59
N ASP A 95 -0.74 -9.05 -2.08
CA ASP A 95 -0.95 -8.83 -0.65
C ASP A 95 -1.15 -10.16 0.11
N HIS A 96 -0.54 -10.22 1.30
CA HIS A 96 -0.63 -11.35 2.21
C HIS A 96 -1.02 -10.86 3.61
N PRO A 97 -1.80 -11.65 4.37
CA PRO A 97 -2.07 -11.35 5.77
C PRO A 97 -0.77 -11.22 6.56
N TYR A 98 -0.69 -10.17 7.38
CA TYR A 98 0.34 -10.12 8.42
C TYR A 98 -0.21 -10.83 9.66
N THR A 99 0.29 -12.02 9.95
CA THR A 99 0.10 -12.65 11.26
C THR A 99 1.20 -12.14 12.18
N ALA A 100 0.84 -11.36 13.20
CA ALA A 100 1.78 -11.04 14.26
C ALA A 100 2.26 -12.37 14.88
N PHE A 101 3.54 -12.70 14.75
CA PHE A 101 4.11 -13.80 15.50
C PHE A 101 4.03 -13.44 16.98
N PRO A 102 3.60 -14.33 17.89
CA PRO A 102 3.63 -14.04 19.31
C PRO A 102 5.08 -13.79 19.71
N THR A 103 5.38 -12.56 20.09
CA THR A 103 6.65 -12.19 20.71
C THR A 103 6.75 -13.02 21.98
N THR A 104 7.68 -13.98 22.05
CA THR A 104 8.03 -14.61 23.32
C THR A 104 8.57 -13.50 24.22
N GLU A 105 7.79 -13.11 25.21
CA GLU A 105 8.13 -12.09 26.20
C GLU A 105 9.41 -12.48 26.95
N SER A 106 10.53 -11.83 26.65
CA SER A 106 11.56 -11.55 27.64
C SER A 106 11.25 -10.18 28.21
N LYS A 107 10.83 -10.15 29.48
CA LYS A 107 10.58 -8.95 30.28
C LYS A 107 11.78 -8.00 30.18
N GLU A 108 11.60 -6.81 29.63
CA GLU A 108 12.09 -5.55 30.21
C GLU A 108 11.56 -4.31 29.45
N GLU A 109 11.05 -3.39 30.27
CA GLU A 109 10.72 -1.96 30.10
C GLU A 109 9.85 -1.43 28.94
N VAL A 110 8.78 -0.77 29.39
CA VAL A 110 7.72 -0.10 28.63
C VAL A 110 8.24 1.13 27.90
N LYS A 111 8.20 1.09 26.57
CA LYS A 111 7.95 2.29 25.76
C LYS A 111 6.78 1.98 24.83
N SER A 112 5.67 2.66 25.07
CA SER A 112 4.38 2.51 24.36
C SER A 112 4.54 2.25 22.86
N GLN A 113 4.40 0.98 22.45
CA GLN A 113 4.25 0.61 21.05
C GLN A 113 2.78 0.83 20.67
N PRO A 114 2.48 1.58 19.59
CA PRO A 114 1.10 1.74 19.16
C PRO A 114 0.62 0.41 18.58
N SER A 115 -0.51 -0.09 19.08
CA SER A 115 -1.26 -1.28 18.64
C SER A 115 -0.92 -1.78 17.22
N LEU A 116 0.07 -2.67 17.14
CA LEU A 116 0.55 -3.28 15.90
C LEU A 116 -0.38 -4.45 15.54
N GLY A 117 -1.37 -4.23 14.69
CA GLY A 117 -2.19 -5.33 14.20
C GLY A 117 -3.29 -4.93 13.23
N VAL A 118 -3.85 -3.72 13.38
CA VAL A 118 -4.93 -3.27 12.52
C VAL A 118 -4.38 -2.55 11.29
N GLY A 119 -4.57 -3.13 10.11
CA GLY A 119 -4.25 -2.51 8.82
C GLY A 119 -2.82 -2.70 8.31
N GLN A 120 -2.05 -3.66 8.85
CA GLN A 120 -0.76 -4.06 8.28
C GLN A 120 -0.91 -5.30 7.37
N ARG A 121 -0.17 -5.32 6.27
CA ARG A 121 -0.12 -6.40 5.27
C ARG A 121 1.33 -6.62 4.85
N LEU A 122 1.64 -7.81 4.36
CA LEU A 122 2.89 -8.08 3.67
C LEU A 122 2.63 -7.99 2.16
N LEU A 123 3.50 -7.31 1.42
CA LEU A 123 3.48 -7.28 -0.03
C LEU A 123 4.69 -8.06 -0.57
N GLY A 124 4.43 -9.03 -1.42
CA GLY A 124 5.45 -9.80 -2.14
C GLY A 124 5.48 -9.44 -3.61
N ALA A 125 6.67 -9.24 -4.19
CA ALA A 125 6.79 -8.97 -5.63
C ALA A 125 6.32 -10.18 -6.46
N VAL A 126 5.69 -9.92 -7.61
CA VAL A 126 5.19 -10.94 -8.56
C VAL A 126 5.87 -10.76 -9.91
#